data_AF-A0A846CZI1-F1
#
_entry.id   AF-A0A846CZI1-F1
#
_cell.length_a   1.000
_cell.length_b   1.000
_cell.length_c   1.000
_cell.angle_alpha   90.00
_cell.angle_beta   90.00
_cell.angle_gamma   90.00
#
_symmetry.space_group_name_H-M   'P 1'
#
loop_
_entity.id
_entity.type
_entity.pdbx_description
1 polymer ?
#
loop_
_entity_poly.entity_id
_entity_poly.type
_entity_poly.pdbx_seq_one_letter_code
_entity_poly.pdbx_strand_id
1 'polypeptide(L)'
;MSVLRILHLVGSADNDFYCDLSRLYAQDCITATANPSLYEFHIAYITPDRQWRFPQSLSSEDIAAAKPMSLSEAVKFITAQTIDLVLPQMFCIPGMTEYRALFDLLNIPYVGNTPDLMALTAHKARAKEIVAAA
;
A
#
# COMPACT_ATOMS: atom_id res chain seq x y z
N MET A 1 5.66 8.43 24.01
CA MET A 1 4.74 7.74 23.09
C MET A 1 5.47 6.51 22.57
N SER A 2 4.78 5.39 22.33
CA SER A 2 5.39 4.23 21.66
C SER A 2 5.67 4.57 20.20
N VAL A 3 6.71 3.97 19.63
CA VAL A 3 7.01 4.06 18.19
C VAL A 3 5.87 3.40 17.42
N LEU A 4 5.34 4.07 16.39
CA LEU A 4 4.27 3.54 15.53
C LEU A 4 4.85 2.69 14.40
N ARG A 5 4.28 1.50 14.21
CA ARG A 5 4.67 0.55 13.17
C ARG A 5 3.81 0.76 11.93
N ILE A 6 4.39 1.38 10.91
CA ILE A 6 3.67 1.81 9.70
C ILE A 6 4.06 0.89 8.52
N LEU A 7 3.06 0.27 7.90
CA LEU A 7 3.25 -0.51 6.68
C LEU A 7 3.03 0.36 5.45
N HIS A 8 4.10 0.64 4.70
CA HIS A 8 4.01 1.21 3.36
C HIS A 8 3.53 0.12 2.40
N LEU A 9 2.37 0.35 1.78
CA LEU A 9 1.81 -0.55 0.78
C LEU A 9 2.15 0.00 -0.62
N VAL A 10 3.03 -0.69 -1.33
CA VAL A 10 3.77 -0.21 -2.49
C VAL A 10 3.66 -1.20 -3.64
N GLY A 11 3.85 -0.71 -4.86
CA GLY A 11 3.86 -1.49 -6.10
C GLY A 11 2.52 -1.43 -6.83
N SER A 12 2.25 -2.45 -7.64
CA SER A 12 1.04 -2.55 -8.45
C SER A 12 0.73 -3.99 -8.83
N ALA A 13 -0.56 -4.34 -8.76
CA ALA A 13 -1.09 -5.61 -9.25
C ALA A 13 -1.49 -5.58 -10.74
N ASP A 14 -1.21 -4.46 -11.43
CA ASP A 14 -1.70 -4.20 -12.79
C ASP A 14 -0.55 -4.26 -13.82
N ASN A 15 0.48 -3.44 -13.65
CA ASN A 15 1.64 -3.40 -14.55
C ASN A 15 2.88 -2.78 -13.88
N ASP A 16 4.04 -2.94 -14.52
CA ASP A 16 5.33 -2.48 -14.03
C ASP A 16 5.46 -0.95 -14.01
N PHE A 17 4.79 -0.25 -14.94
CA PHE A 17 4.78 1.22 -14.94
C PHE A 17 4.23 1.77 -13.62
N TYR A 18 3.11 1.24 -13.13
CA TYR A 18 2.57 1.61 -11.83
C TYR A 18 3.41 1.10 -10.66
N CYS A 19 4.14 -0.02 -10.82
CA CYS A 19 5.10 -0.46 -9.81
C CYS A 19 6.20 0.59 -9.62
N ASP A 20 6.81 1.05 -10.71
CA ASP A 20 7.87 2.05 -10.69
C ASP A 20 7.38 3.38 -10.11
N LEU A 21 6.22 3.86 -10.56
CA LEU A 21 5.61 5.07 -10.02
C LEU A 21 5.36 4.96 -8.51
N SER A 22 4.76 3.86 -8.07
CA SER A 22 4.49 3.61 -6.65
C SER A 22 5.77 3.56 -5.83
N ARG A 23 6.79 2.85 -6.33
CA ARG A 23 8.10 2.70 -5.69
C ARG A 23 8.80 4.04 -5.50
N LEU A 24 8.81 4.91 -6.51
CA LEU A 24 9.42 6.24 -6.44
C LEU A 24 8.76 7.11 -5.36
N TYR A 25 7.43 7.20 -5.37
CA TYR A 25 6.68 7.99 -4.38
C TYR A 25 6.87 7.45 -2.96
N ALA A 26 6.87 6.13 -2.79
CA ALA A 26 7.08 5.51 -1.50
C ALA A 26 8.50 5.73 -0.97
N GLN A 27 9.53 5.62 -1.83
CA GLN A 27 10.92 5.85 -1.45
C GLN A 27 11.16 7.31 -0.99
N ASP A 28 10.62 8.28 -1.73
CA ASP A 28 10.72 9.69 -1.38
C ASP A 28 9.98 9.99 -0.07
N CYS A 29 8.80 9.38 0.11
CA CYS A 29 8.01 9.51 1.34
C CYS A 29 8.76 8.95 2.56
N ILE A 30 9.29 7.72 2.47
CA ILE A 30 10.09 7.09 3.53
C ILE A 30 11.26 7.99 3.90
N THR A 31 11.97 8.53 2.90
CA THR A 31 13.14 9.38 3.11
C THR A 31 12.76 10.70 3.78
N ALA A 32 11.71 11.37 3.30
CA ALA A 32 11.30 12.67 3.78
C ALA A 32 10.64 12.64 5.17
N THR A 33 10.07 11.49 5.57
CA THR A 33 9.33 11.34 6.83
C THR A 33 10.05 10.49 7.87
N ALA A 34 11.25 9.98 7.56
CA ALA A 34 12.04 9.16 8.46
C ALA A 34 12.27 9.84 9.81
N ASN A 35 11.68 9.25 10.86
CA ASN A 35 11.91 9.67 12.23
C ASN A 35 11.87 8.44 13.15
N PRO A 36 13.01 7.80 13.42
CA PRO A 36 13.07 6.56 14.23
C PRO A 36 12.57 6.72 15.67
N SER A 37 12.46 7.96 16.18
CA SER A 37 11.89 8.21 17.50
C SER A 37 10.35 8.14 17.51
N LEU A 38 9.72 8.19 16.33
CA LEU A 38 8.27 8.19 16.16
C LEU A 38 7.76 7.00 15.35
N TYR A 39 8.53 6.53 14.35
CA TYR A 39 8.07 5.57 13.36
C TYR A 39 9.06 4.42 13.12
N GLU A 40 8.50 3.22 13.00
CA GLU A 40 9.15 2.04 12.44
C GLU A 40 8.43 1.70 11.13
N PHE A 41 9.16 1.77 10.01
CA PHE A 41 8.59 1.54 8.69
C PHE A 41 8.80 0.09 8.24
N HIS A 42 7.72 -0.51 7.73
CA HIS A 42 7.72 -1.80 7.04
C HIS A 42 7.25 -1.60 5.60
N ILE A 43 7.68 -2.45 4.68
CA ILE A 43 7.29 -2.38 3.27
C ILE A 43 6.56 -3.66 2.89
N ALA A 44 5.38 -3.51 2.29
CA ALA A 44 4.70 -4.54 1.50
C ALA A 44 4.74 -4.12 0.03
N TYR A 45 5.47 -4.85 -0.79
CA TYR A 45 5.64 -4.59 -2.22
C TYR A 45 4.90 -5.63 -3.05
N ILE A 46 3.97 -5.18 -3.89
CA ILE A 46 3.13 -6.03 -4.74
C ILE A 46 3.50 -5.83 -6.20
N THR A 47 3.63 -6.92 -6.94
CA THR A 47 3.92 -6.90 -8.39
C THR A 47 2.75 -7.43 -9.23
N PRO A 48 2.79 -7.33 -10.57
CA PRO A 48 1.68 -7.74 -11.43
C PRO A 48 1.35 -9.24 -11.38
N ASP A 49 2.28 -10.07 -10.88
CA ASP A 49 2.04 -11.48 -10.53
C ASP A 49 1.10 -11.67 -9.31
N ARG A 50 0.67 -10.57 -8.68
CA ARG A 50 -0.16 -10.51 -7.47
C ARG A 50 0.46 -11.18 -6.23
N GLN A 51 1.77 -11.39 -6.26
CA GLN A 51 2.54 -11.85 -5.12
C GLN A 51 2.99 -10.64 -4.27
N TRP A 52 3.07 -10.88 -2.96
CA TRP A 52 3.55 -9.93 -1.99
C TRP A 52 5.03 -10.18 -1.70
N ARG A 53 5.79 -9.12 -1.47
CA ARG A 53 7.19 -9.15 -1.02
C ARG A 53 7.33 -8.20 0.16
N PHE A 54 8.21 -8.53 1.10
CA PHE A 54 8.51 -7.69 2.26
C PHE A 54 10.01 -7.36 2.28
N PRO A 55 10.50 -6.49 1.38
CA PRO A 55 11.91 -6.14 1.27
C PRO A 55 12.35 -5.21 2.41
N GLN A 56 13.66 -5.12 2.63
CA GLN A 56 14.25 -4.20 3.63
C GLN A 56 14.23 -2.73 3.16
N SER A 57 14.31 -2.50 1.85
CA SER A 57 14.21 -1.17 1.24
C SER A 57 13.51 -1.25 -0.12
N LEU A 58 13.31 -0.10 -0.78
CA LEU A 58 12.76 -0.03 -2.14
C LEU A 58 13.86 0.01 -3.23
N SER A 59 15.08 -0.43 -2.89
CA SER A 59 16.12 -0.72 -3.87
C SER A 59 15.71 -1.89 -4.77
N SER A 60 16.18 -1.89 -6.02
CA SER A 60 15.88 -2.96 -6.96
C SER A 60 16.43 -4.30 -6.47
N GLU A 61 17.59 -4.27 -5.81
CA GLU A 61 18.29 -5.42 -5.26
C GLU A 61 17.49 -6.06 -4.11
N ASP A 62 17.01 -5.26 -3.16
CA ASP A 62 16.23 -5.79 -2.02
C ASP A 62 14.87 -6.31 -2.46
N ILE A 63 14.22 -5.63 -3.43
CA ILE A 63 12.96 -6.10 -4.01
C ILE A 63 13.16 -7.44 -4.73
N ALA A 64 14.22 -7.59 -5.52
CA ALA A 64 14.53 -8.82 -6.24
C ALA A 64 14.90 -9.98 -5.30
N ALA A 65 15.57 -9.69 -4.19
CA ALA A 65 15.94 -10.68 -3.17
C ALA A 65 14.76 -11.11 -2.28
N ALA A 66 13.71 -10.28 -2.18
CA ALA A 66 12.57 -10.56 -1.32
C ALA A 66 11.74 -11.76 -1.84
N LYS A 67 11.47 -12.71 -0.94
CA LYS A 67 10.68 -13.91 -1.23
C LYS A 67 9.24 -13.53 -1.64
N PRO A 68 8.75 -13.97 -2.82
CA PRO A 68 7.34 -13.85 -3.18
C PRO A 68 6.47 -14.67 -2.23
N MET A 69 5.35 -14.08 -1.80
CA MET A 69 4.37 -14.67 -0.90
C MET A 69 2.98 -14.56 -1.51
N SER A 70 2.20 -15.62 -1.37
CA SER A 70 0.77 -15.59 -1.65
C SER A 70 0.02 -14.64 -0.71
N LEU A 71 -1.21 -14.26 -1.05
CA LEU A 71 -2.04 -13.40 -0.20
C LEU A 71 -2.21 -13.98 1.22
N SER A 72 -2.44 -15.30 1.34
CA SER A 72 -2.64 -15.94 2.65
C SER A 72 -1.37 -15.89 3.51
N GLU A 73 -0.20 -16.10 2.90
CA GLU A 73 1.10 -15.95 3.57
C GLU A 73 1.34 -14.49 3.99
N ALA A 74 1.02 -13.52 3.12
CA ALA A 74 1.17 -12.10 3.41
C ALA A 74 0.27 -11.65 4.56
N VAL A 75 -1.00 -12.07 4.59
CA VAL A 75 -1.93 -11.78 5.70
C VAL A 75 -1.39 -12.35 7.01
N LYS A 76 -0.89 -13.59 6.99
CA LYS A 76 -0.26 -14.19 8.17
C LYS A 76 0.98 -13.42 8.61
N PHE A 77 1.80 -12.95 7.67
CA PHE A 77 2.98 -12.15 7.96
C PHE A 77 2.61 -10.81 8.59
N ILE A 78 1.67 -10.06 8.00
CA ILE A 78 1.23 -8.74 8.48
C ILE A 78 0.64 -8.82 9.88
N THR A 79 -0.26 -9.79 10.12
CA THR A 79 -0.93 -9.95 11.42
C THR A 79 0.02 -10.35 12.55
N ALA A 80 1.18 -10.96 12.23
CA ALA A 80 2.21 -11.27 13.20
C ALA A 80 3.10 -10.06 13.58
N GLN A 81 3.11 -9.00 12.77
CA GLN A 81 4.03 -7.86 12.91
C GLN A 81 3.46 -6.68 13.72
N THR A 82 2.24 -6.81 14.27
CA THR A 82 1.54 -5.75 15.03
C THR A 82 1.61 -4.39 14.34
N ILE A 83 1.19 -4.32 13.08
CA ILE A 83 1.14 -3.08 12.30
C ILE A 83 0.04 -2.16 12.87
N ASP A 84 0.40 -0.92 13.18
CA ASP A 84 -0.51 0.06 13.77
C ASP A 84 -1.29 0.85 12.70
N LEU A 85 -0.68 1.05 11.53
CA LEU A 85 -1.22 1.87 10.44
C LEU A 85 -0.66 1.42 9.09
N VAL A 86 -1.46 1.49 8.04
CA VAL A 86 -0.99 1.33 6.66
C VAL A 86 -0.96 2.68 5.93
N LEU A 87 0.06 2.88 5.11
CA LEU A 87 0.16 3.99 4.18
C LEU A 87 0.06 3.47 2.73
N PRO A 88 -1.12 3.53 2.08
CA PRO A 88 -1.32 3.07 0.72
C PRO A 88 -0.69 4.03 -0.29
N GLN A 89 0.30 3.55 -1.05
CA GLN A 89 1.02 4.32 -2.08
C GLN A 89 0.97 3.64 -3.45
N MET A 90 -0.05 2.82 -3.68
CA MET A 90 -0.34 2.19 -4.98
C MET A 90 -1.25 3.08 -5.82
N PHE A 91 -0.97 3.17 -7.13
CA PHE A 91 -1.68 4.06 -8.07
C PHE A 91 -2.58 3.33 -9.06
N CYS A 92 -2.56 1.99 -9.06
CA CYS A 92 -3.45 1.18 -9.89
C CYS A 92 -4.82 1.00 -9.23
N ILE A 93 -5.85 0.70 -10.04
CA ILE A 93 -7.22 0.50 -9.53
C ILE A 93 -7.26 -0.55 -8.41
N PRO A 94 -6.67 -1.76 -8.55
CA PRO A 94 -6.68 -2.73 -7.46
C PRO A 94 -6.05 -2.17 -6.18
N GLY A 95 -4.90 -1.48 -6.30
CA GLY A 95 -4.20 -0.90 -5.16
C GLY A 95 -5.00 0.18 -4.42
N MET A 96 -5.79 0.95 -5.17
CA MET A 96 -6.69 1.98 -4.63
C MET A 96 -7.99 1.41 -4.06
N THR A 97 -8.37 0.17 -4.40
CA THR A 97 -9.63 -0.45 -3.99
C THR A 97 -9.39 -1.75 -3.20
N GLU A 98 -9.21 -2.87 -3.89
CA GLU A 98 -9.10 -4.23 -3.34
C GLU A 98 -8.07 -4.34 -2.21
N TYR A 99 -6.88 -3.77 -2.40
CA TYR A 99 -5.82 -3.85 -1.39
C TYR A 99 -6.10 -2.98 -0.16
N ARG A 100 -6.85 -1.88 -0.31
CA ARG A 100 -7.33 -1.09 0.86
C ARG A 100 -8.44 -1.86 1.59
N ALA A 101 -9.34 -2.52 0.87
CA ALA A 101 -10.44 -3.29 1.44
C ALA A 101 -9.93 -4.47 2.29
N LEU A 102 -8.77 -5.03 1.94
CA LEU A 102 -8.10 -6.02 2.77
C LEU A 102 -7.81 -5.47 4.17
N PHE A 103 -7.37 -4.22 4.31
CA PHE A 103 -7.06 -3.63 5.61
C PHE A 103 -8.30 -3.26 6.42
N ASP A 104 -9.42 -2.95 5.77
CA ASP A 104 -10.74 -2.89 6.44
C ASP A 104 -11.06 -4.26 7.09
N LEU A 105 -10.85 -5.36 6.35
CA LEU A 105 -11.09 -6.72 6.86
C LEU A 105 -10.14 -7.10 7.99
N LEU A 106 -8.87 -6.71 7.90
CA LEU A 106 -7.86 -6.97 8.94
C LEU A 106 -8.00 -6.05 10.15
N ASN A 107 -8.92 -5.09 10.11
CA ASN A 107 -9.11 -4.07 11.14
C ASN A 107 -7.81 -3.29 11.45
N ILE A 108 -7.04 -2.97 10.40
CA ILE A 108 -5.84 -2.14 10.48
C ILE A 108 -6.17 -0.81 9.80
N PRO A 109 -6.09 0.34 10.50
CA PRO A 109 -6.41 1.62 9.90
C PRO A 109 -5.39 1.97 8.81
N TYR A 110 -5.80 2.81 7.86
CA TYR A 110 -4.92 3.32 6.82
C TYR A 110 -5.16 4.78 6.50
N VAL A 111 -4.15 5.43 5.93
CA VAL A 111 -4.23 6.83 5.49
C VAL A 111 -4.99 6.92 4.17
N GLY A 112 -5.93 7.86 4.09
CA GLY A 112 -6.62 8.26 2.86
C GLY A 112 -8.06 7.76 2.77
N ASN A 113 -8.57 7.68 1.54
CA ASN A 113 -9.97 7.35 1.25
C ASN A 113 -10.25 5.85 1.34
N THR A 114 -11.50 5.49 1.65
CA THR A 114 -12.00 4.11 1.65
C THR A 114 -12.05 3.50 0.23
N PRO A 115 -12.07 2.15 0.09
CA PRO A 115 -12.09 1.47 -1.20
C PRO A 115 -13.27 1.86 -2.08
N ASP A 116 -14.46 2.00 -1.50
CA ASP A 116 -15.69 2.36 -2.20
C ASP A 116 -15.64 3.80 -2.73
N LEU A 117 -15.11 4.74 -1.94
CA LEU A 117 -14.90 6.12 -2.37
C LEU A 117 -13.85 6.20 -3.47
N MET A 118 -12.76 5.43 -3.38
CA MET A 118 -11.76 5.34 -4.45
C MET A 118 -12.36 4.74 -5.73
N ALA A 119 -13.18 3.69 -5.63
CA ALA A 119 -13.86 3.09 -6.79
C ALA A 119 -14.82 4.08 -7.46
N LEU A 120 -15.57 4.82 -6.66
CA LEU A 120 -16.50 5.85 -7.12
C LEU A 120 -15.77 6.99 -7.85
N THR A 121 -14.72 7.52 -7.22
CA THR A 121 -13.97 8.68 -7.75
C THR A 121 -13.08 8.33 -8.95
N ALA A 122 -12.60 7.09 -9.04
CA ALA A 122 -11.91 6.60 -10.24
C ALA A 122 -12.84 6.50 -11.46
N HIS A 123 -14.16 6.32 -11.24
CA HIS A 123 -15.15 6.27 -12.31
C HIS A 123 -15.61 7.68 -12.72
N LYS A 124 -14.90 8.26 -13.70
CA LYS A 124 -15.07 9.66 -14.15
C LYS A 124 -16.53 10.09 -14.39
N ALA A 125 -17.39 9.26 -14.99
CA ALA A 125 -18.79 9.62 -15.23
C ALA A 125 -19.58 9.77 -13.92
N ARG A 126 -19.61 8.72 -13.08
CA ARG A 126 -20.22 8.75 -11.74
C ARG A 126 -19.70 9.87 -10.85
N ALA A 127 -18.38 10.10 -10.85
CA ALA A 127 -17.79 11.20 -10.10
C ALA A 127 -18.36 12.56 -10.55
N LYS A 128 -18.48 12.78 -11.87
CA LYS A 128 -19.10 14.01 -12.42
C LYS A 128 -20.56 14.15 -12.06
N GLU A 129 -21.32 13.06 -12.09
CA GLU A 129 -22.74 13.06 -11.72
C GLU A 129 -22.94 13.49 -10.26
N ILE A 130 -22.10 12.98 -9.35
CA ILE A 130 -22.16 13.36 -7.92
C ILE A 130 -21.79 14.83 -7.73
N VAL A 131 -20.72 15.29 -8.35
CA VAL A 131 -20.30 16.70 -8.25
C VAL A 131 -21.37 17.64 -8.81
N ALA A 132 -22.04 17.25 -9.90
CA ALA A 132 -23.11 18.06 -10.50
C ALA A 132 -24.39 18.12 -9.63
N ALA A 133 -24.56 17.19 -8.69
CA ALA A 133 -25.72 17.13 -7.80
C ALA A 133 -25.48 17.76 -6.42
N ALA A 134 -24.27 18.28 -6.14
CA ALA A 134 -23.85 18.84 -4.85
C ALA A 134 -24.06 20.35 -4.72
#